data_AF-A0A3D3X9I1-F1
#
_entry.id   AF-A0A3D3X9I1-F1
#
_cell.length_a   1.000
_cell.length_b   1.000
_cell.length_c   1.000
_cell.angle_alpha   90.00
_cell.angle_beta   90.00
_cell.angle_gamma   90.00
#
_symmetry.space_group_name_H-M   'P 1'
#
loop_
_entity.id
_entity.type
_entity.pdbx_description
1 polymer ?
#
loop_
_entity_poly.entity_id
_entity_poly.type
_entity_poly.pdbx_seq_one_letter_code
_entity_poly.pdbx_strand_id
1 'polypeptide(L)' 'MGDHYSTYDIKIVWGPGRHGPGNNLFFMVHDPDGNWVEICAELEQLIKDKEIGIWPHNKKSLNLWGPGYLRS' A
#
# COMPACT_ATOMS: atom_id res chain seq x y z
N MET A 1 -12.82 -5.91 2.07
CA MET A 1 -11.69 -6.47 2.84
C MET A 1 -11.42 -5.64 4.10
N GLY A 2 -11.27 -4.30 4.01
CA GLY A 2 -11.23 -3.46 5.23
C GLY A 2 -12.43 -3.69 6.17
N ASP A 3 -13.65 -3.75 5.63
CA ASP A 3 -14.85 -4.06 6.43
C ASP A 3 -14.85 -5.46 7.06
N HIS A 4 -14.09 -6.41 6.52
CA HIS A 4 -13.95 -7.73 7.13
C HIS A 4 -13.00 -7.67 8.32
N TYR A 5 -11.93 -6.87 8.24
CA TYR A 5 -10.99 -6.70 9.35
C TYR A 5 -11.62 -5.92 10.51
N SER A 6 -12.56 -5.01 10.23
CA SER A 6 -13.29 -4.29 11.28
C SER A 6 -14.20 -5.20 12.12
N THR A 7 -14.70 -6.33 11.58
CA THR A 7 -15.48 -7.28 12.39
C THR A 7 -14.66 -8.02 13.45
N TYR A 8 -13.33 -7.91 13.38
CA TYR A 8 -12.39 -8.48 14.34
C TYR A 8 -11.63 -7.41 15.14
N ASP A 9 -12.05 -6.15 15.08
CA ASP A 9 -11.37 -5.01 15.72
C ASP A 9 -9.89 -4.84 15.30
N ILE A 10 -9.53 -5.32 14.09
CA ILE A 10 -8.16 -5.19 13.59
C ILE A 10 -7.98 -3.79 13.00
N LYS A 11 -7.05 -3.04 13.58
CA LYS A 11 -6.75 -1.67 13.17
C LYS A 11 -5.94 -1.62 11.87
N ILE A 12 -6.42 -0.82 10.92
CA ILE A 12 -5.61 -0.37 9.77
C ILE A 12 -4.58 0.65 10.29
N VAL A 13 -3.29 0.33 10.12
CA VAL A 13 -2.18 1.17 10.59
C VAL A 13 -1.66 2.13 9.52
N TRP A 14 -1.92 1.82 8.24
CA TRP A 14 -1.63 2.73 7.12
C TRP A 14 -2.53 2.42 5.92
N GLY A 15 -2.97 3.46 5.22
CA GLY A 15 -3.98 3.36 4.15
C GLY A 15 -5.41 3.60 4.68
N PRO A 16 -6.45 3.22 3.91
CA PRO A 16 -6.36 2.73 2.53
C PRO A 16 -5.70 3.76 1.60
N GLY A 17 -5.00 3.28 0.58
CA GLY A 17 -4.23 4.12 -0.32
C GLY A 17 -3.94 3.47 -1.66
N ARG A 18 -3.19 4.19 -2.48
CA ARG A 18 -2.72 3.74 -3.79
C ARG A 18 -1.25 4.05 -3.96
N HIS A 19 -0.44 3.04 -4.24
CA HIS A 19 0.99 3.25 -4.48
C HIS A 19 1.23 3.88 -5.86
N GLY A 20 2.29 4.68 -5.97
CA GLY A 20 2.82 5.09 -7.27
C GLY A 20 3.47 3.91 -7.99
N PRO A 21 4.55 3.33 -7.44
CA PRO A 21 5.15 2.10 -7.96
C PRO A 21 4.16 0.94 -7.85
N GLY A 22 4.06 0.13 -8.91
CA GLY A 22 3.15 -1.03 -8.96
C GLY A 22 1.67 -0.66 -9.09
N ASN A 23 1.30 0.62 -8.91
CA ASN A 23 -0.06 1.12 -9.05
C ASN A 23 -1.08 0.13 -8.48
N ASN A 24 -0.96 -0.22 -7.20
CA ASN A 24 -1.88 -1.11 -6.49
C ASN A 24 -2.65 -0.35 -5.40
N LEU A 25 -3.84 -0.84 -5.08
CA LEU A 25 -4.53 -0.51 -3.84
C LEU A 25 -3.77 -1.16 -2.70
N PHE A 26 -3.75 -0.49 -1.55
CA PHE A 26 -3.17 -1.06 -0.36
C PHE A 26 -3.84 -0.57 0.92
N PHE A 27 -3.78 -1.39 1.96
CA PHE A 27 -3.77 -0.96 3.35
C PHE A 27 -2.91 -1.93 4.16
N MET A 28 -2.42 -1.49 5.31
CA MET A 28 -1.59 -2.31 6.19
C MET A 28 -2.22 -2.47 7.56
N VAL A 29 -1.96 -3.62 8.18
CA VAL A 29 -2.33 -3.97 9.57
C VAL A 29 -1.10 -4.52 10.29
N HIS A 30 -1.22 -4.72 11.60
CA HIS A 30 -0.29 -5.56 12.35
C HIS A 30 -0.88 -6.95 12.55
N ASP A 31 -0.06 -7.99 12.39
CA ASP A 31 -0.40 -9.33 12.86
C ASP A 31 -0.29 -9.43 14.40
N PRO A 32 -0.65 -10.56 15.02
CA PRO A 32 -0.57 -10.73 16.47
C PRO A 32 0.83 -10.56 17.07
N ASP A 33 1.89 -10.75 16.28
CA ASP A 33 3.29 -10.60 16.70
C ASP A 33 3.83 -9.18 16.42
N GLY A 34 3.01 -8.29 15.85
CA GLY A 34 3.37 -6.91 15.53
C GLY A 34 4.06 -6.72 14.18
N ASN A 35 4.09 -7.75 13.32
CA ASN A 35 4.64 -7.64 11.97
C ASN A 35 3.70 -6.83 11.08
N TRP A 36 4.29 -6.10 10.13
CA TRP A 36 3.53 -5.35 9.13
C TRP A 36 3.02 -6.30 8.05
N VAL A 37 1.70 -6.35 7.86
CA VAL A 37 1.06 -7.12 6.81
C VAL A 37 0.37 -6.17 5.84
N GLU A 38 0.76 -6.24 4.57
CA GLU A 38 0.09 -5.50 3.50
C GLU A 38 -1.02 -6.34 2.87
N ILE A 39 -2.18 -5.72 2.76
CA ILE A 39 -3.27 -6.21 1.94
C ILE A 39 -3.30 -5.33 0.70
N CYS A 40 -3.07 -5.92 -0.47
CA CYS A 40 -3.06 -5.20 -1.73
C CYS A 40 -3.99 -5.83 -2.78
N ALA A 41 -4.39 -5.01 -3.75
CA ALA A 41 -5.17 -5.43 -4.91
C ALA A 41 -4.77 -4.62 -6.14
N GLU A 42 -5.08 -5.14 -7.32
CA GLU A 42 -4.85 -4.47 -8.60
C GLU A 42 -3.36 -4.14 -8.85
N LEU A 43 -2.46 -5.01 -8.41
CA LEU A 43 -1.04 -4.86 -8.74
C LEU A 43 -0.85 -4.91 -10.25
N GLU A 44 -0.18 -3.89 -10.74
CA GLU A 44 0.08 -3.71 -12.14
C GLU A 44 0.84 -4.91 -12.72
N GLN A 45 0.29 -5.45 -13.80
CA GLN A 45 0.91 -6.54 -14.54
C GLN A 45 1.88 -5.94 -15.57
N LEU A 46 3.15 -6.32 -15.47
CA LEU A 46 4.15 -5.89 -16.43
C LEU A 46 3.99 -6.67 -17.72
N ILE A 47 3.87 -5.94 -18.84
CA ILE A 47 3.96 -6.52 -20.18
C ILE A 47 5.40 -6.38 -20.70
N LYS A 48 5.74 -7.20 -21.68
CA LYS A 48 7.02 -7.07 -22.39
C LYS A 48 7.13 -5.66 -22.98
N ASP A 49 8.31 -5.07 -22.87
CA ASP A 49 8.67 -3.75 -23.41
C ASP A 49 8.02 -2.54 -22.70
N LYS A 50 7.49 -2.72 -21.49
CA LYS A 50 7.02 -1.60 -20.69
C LYS A 50 8.18 -0.68 -20.25
N GLU A 51 7.97 0.62 -20.38
CA GLU A 51 8.90 1.64 -19.87
C GLU A 51 9.03 1.59 -18.33
N ILE A 52 10.26 1.75 -17.85
CA ILE A 52 10.55 1.82 -16.43
C ILE A 52 10.06 3.17 -15.89
N GLY A 53 9.18 3.14 -14.89
CA GLY A 53 8.82 4.34 -14.15
C GLY A 53 9.92 4.76 -13.18
N ILE A 54 10.13 6.07 -13.03
CA ILE A 54 11.01 6.65 -12.01
C ILE A 54 10.13 7.42 -11.02
N TRP A 55 10.17 7.01 -9.75
CA TRP A 55 9.43 7.67 -8.69
C TRP A 55 10.40 8.37 -7.73
N PRO A 56 10.27 9.69 -7.51
CA PRO A 56 11.07 10.38 -6.51
C PRO A 56 10.76 9.84 -5.11
N HIS A 57 11.76 9.73 -4.25
CA HIS A 57 11.57 9.28 -2.87
C HIS A 57 10.85 10.36 -2.05
N ASN A 58 9.51 10.32 -2.05
CA ASN A 58 8.67 11.27 -1.33
C ASN A 58 7.34 10.63 -0.91
N LYS A 59 6.59 11.34 -0.06
CA LYS A 59 5.29 10.87 0.47
C LYS A 59 4.27 10.57 -0.62
N LYS A 60 4.26 11.35 -1.71
CA LYS A 60 3.31 11.21 -2.81
C LYS A 60 3.55 9.94 -3.61
N SER A 61 4.80 9.59 -3.88
CA SER A 61 5.17 8.34 -4.55
C SER A 61 4.76 7.11 -3.73
N LEU A 62 4.84 7.22 -2.39
CA LEU A 62 4.41 6.15 -1.49
C LEU A 62 2.89 6.02 -1.41
N ASN A 63 2.14 7.12 -1.34
CA ASN A 63 0.68 7.08 -1.33
C ASN A 63 0.11 8.23 -2.17
N LEU A 64 -0.45 7.88 -3.33
CA LEU A 64 -1.06 8.82 -4.24
C LEU A 64 -2.35 9.43 -3.67
N TRP A 65 -3.04 8.76 -2.76
CA TRP A 65 -4.34 9.18 -2.24
C TRP A 65 -4.28 9.88 -0.88
N GLY A 66 -3.15 9.84 -0.20
CA GLY A 66 -3.09 10.31 1.18
C GLY A 66 -1.68 10.37 1.76
N PRO A 67 -1.53 10.24 3.09
CA PRO A 67 -0.24 10.37 3.73
C PRO A 67 0.68 9.20 3.36
N GLY A 68 1.92 9.53 2.97
CA GLY A 68 3.01 8.56 2.83
C GLY A 68 3.87 8.53 4.09
N TYR A 69 4.15 7.32 4.59
CA TYR A 69 5.09 7.10 5.69
C TYR A 69 6.51 6.92 5.14
N LEU A 70 7.28 8.00 5.10
CA LEU A 70 8.71 7.94 4.83
C LEU A 70 9.41 7.43 6.09
N ARG A 71 10.24 6.39 5.94
CA ARG A 71 11.19 5.94 6.97
C ARG A 71 12.59 6.29 6.47
N SER A 72 13.37 6.95 7.32
CA SER A 72 14.78 7.30 7.10
C SER A 72 15.69 6.10 7.30
#